data_AF-A0A7K1SC73-F1
#
_entry.id   AF-A0A7K1SC73-F1
#
_cell.length_a   1.000
_cell.length_b   1.000
_cell.length_c   1.000
_cell.angle_alpha   90.00
_cell.angle_beta   90.00
_cell.angle_gamma   90.00
#
_symmetry.space_group_name_H-M   'P 1'
#
loop_
_entity.id
_entity.type
_entity.pdbx_description
1 polymer ?
#
loop_
_entity_poly.entity_id
_entity_poly.type
_entity_poly.pdbx_seq_one_letter_code
_entity_poly.pdbx_strand_id
1 'polypeptide(L)'
;MNRTTAAYLLGPEIAWLLMLAIAGLIVMFNQPVVSGGHFKLIWMNWYLPTIGVILAFIPLFWAPGNQWWWLVRIVISGLIGVSLLVGFLSKSASYDDIRDVGVIMGFVFFVGIGWAILLGVGSVMLFFLMAHLAFLPVLKWILIFLSLVLITLRVSWELM
;
A
#
# COMPACT_ATOMS: atom_id res chain seq x y z
N MET A 1 28.72 -3.16 7.64
CA MET A 1 27.56 -4.02 7.33
C MET A 1 27.54 -4.23 5.82
N ASN A 2 27.49 -5.48 5.33
CA ASN A 2 27.59 -5.74 3.90
C ASN A 2 26.31 -5.24 3.18
N ARG A 3 26.44 -4.66 1.98
CA ARG A 3 25.30 -4.05 1.23
C ARG A 3 24.12 -5.01 1.07
N THR A 4 24.42 -6.30 0.91
CA THR A 4 23.46 -7.40 0.85
C THR A 4 22.66 -7.52 2.14
N THR A 5 23.30 -7.59 3.30
CA THR A 5 22.62 -7.75 4.59
C THR A 5 21.68 -6.59 4.89
N ALA A 6 22.11 -5.36 4.60
CA ALA A 6 21.28 -4.16 4.75
C ALA A 6 20.05 -4.19 3.83
N ALA A 7 20.20 -4.62 2.56
CA ALA A 7 19.09 -4.72 1.63
C ALA A 7 18.07 -5.81 2.04
N TYR A 8 18.52 -6.95 2.57
CA TYR A 8 17.63 -8.02 3.04
C TYR A 8 16.79 -7.61 4.26
N LEU A 9 17.35 -6.75 5.12
CA LEU A 9 16.67 -6.14 6.27
C LEU A 9 15.72 -5.01 5.84
N LEU A 10 16.09 -4.20 4.85
CA LEU A 10 15.28 -3.13 4.25
C LEU A 10 14.45 -3.65 3.06
N GLY A 11 13.82 -4.80 3.24
CA GLY A 11 12.98 -5.44 2.23
C GLY A 11 11.59 -4.79 2.08
N PRO A 12 10.71 -5.33 1.23
CA PRO A 12 9.37 -4.80 1.03
C PRO A 12 8.51 -4.78 2.31
N GLU A 13 8.85 -5.62 3.29
CA GLU A 13 8.17 -5.69 4.59
C GLU A 13 8.27 -4.38 5.37
N ILE A 14 9.38 -3.64 5.24
CA ILE A 14 9.55 -2.37 5.96
C ILE A 14 8.57 -1.30 5.47
N ALA A 15 8.19 -1.33 4.20
CA ALA A 15 7.19 -0.43 3.66
C ALA A 15 5.85 -0.63 4.37
N TRP A 16 5.44 -1.88 4.58
CA TRP A 16 4.20 -2.22 5.27
C TRP A 16 4.24 -1.89 6.75
N LEU A 17 5.37 -2.14 7.43
CA LEU A 17 5.56 -1.73 8.82
C LEU A 17 5.48 -0.21 8.97
N LEU A 18 6.07 0.55 8.05
CA LEU A 18 5.97 2.01 8.02
C LEU A 18 4.53 2.47 7.76
N MET A 19 3.81 1.85 6.83
CA MET A 19 2.41 2.20 6.58
C MET A 19 1.53 1.91 7.79
N LEU A 20 1.74 0.79 8.48
CA LEU A 20 1.05 0.46 9.74
C LEU A 20 1.38 1.47 10.84
N ALA A 21 2.64 1.88 10.98
CA ALA A 21 3.03 2.90 11.95
C ALA A 21 2.36 4.26 11.66
N ILE A 22 2.34 4.67 10.39
CA ILE A 22 1.65 5.90 9.95
C ILE A 22 0.14 5.79 10.19
N ALA A 23 -0.47 4.65 9.87
CA ALA A 23 -1.87 4.40 10.16
C ALA A 23 -2.16 4.51 11.67
N GLY A 24 -1.31 3.94 12.51
CA GLY A 24 -1.41 4.05 13.96
C GLY A 24 -1.37 5.50 14.46
N LEU A 25 -0.45 6.32 13.93
CA LEU A 25 -0.39 7.75 14.24
C LEU A 25 -1.67 8.48 13.80
N ILE A 26 -2.14 8.23 12.58
CA ILE A 26 -3.37 8.85 12.07
C ILE A 26 -4.56 8.47 12.94
N VAL A 27 -4.71 7.20 13.29
CA VAL A 27 -5.78 6.74 14.18
C VAL A 27 -5.68 7.43 15.52
N MET A 28 -4.50 7.48 16.14
CA MET A 28 -4.28 8.16 17.43
C MET A 28 -4.75 9.63 17.41
N PHE A 29 -4.48 10.37 16.33
CA PHE A 29 -4.89 11.78 16.20
C PHE A 29 -6.37 11.99 15.86
N ASN A 30 -7.10 10.95 15.47
CA ASN A 30 -8.54 11.05 15.13
C ASN A 30 -9.44 10.37 16.17
N GLN A 31 -8.90 9.94 17.31
CA GLN A 31 -9.68 9.39 18.43
C GLN A 31 -9.99 10.49 19.46
N PRO A 32 -11.24 10.58 19.99
CA PRO A 32 -12.41 9.77 19.64
C PRO A 32 -12.95 10.13 18.24
N VAL A 33 -13.41 9.11 17.51
CA VAL A 33 -13.84 9.29 16.12
C VAL A 33 -15.15 10.07 16.06
N VAL A 34 -15.06 11.36 15.76
CA VAL A 34 -16.20 12.22 15.38
C VAL A 34 -16.68 11.85 13.97
N SER A 35 -17.91 12.22 13.59
CA SER A 35 -18.53 11.83 12.31
C SER A 35 -17.65 12.08 11.07
N GLY A 36 -16.92 13.21 11.02
CA GLY A 36 -15.96 13.50 9.95
C GLY A 36 -14.67 12.65 10.00
N GLY A 37 -14.28 12.17 11.18
CA GLY A 37 -13.13 11.29 11.40
C GLY A 37 -13.32 9.89 10.80
N HIS A 38 -14.56 9.36 10.83
CA HIS A 38 -14.85 8.06 10.21
C HIS A 38 -14.62 8.08 8.71
N PHE A 39 -15.11 9.12 8.03
CA PHE A 39 -14.91 9.26 6.59
C PHE A 39 -13.43 9.36 6.24
N LYS A 40 -12.66 10.14 7.01
CA LYS A 40 -11.20 10.25 6.84
C LYS A 40 -10.48 8.91 6.98
N LEU A 41 -10.82 8.11 7.99
CA LEU A 41 -10.24 6.77 8.18
C LEU A 41 -10.63 5.80 7.05
N ILE A 42 -11.87 5.85 6.58
CA ILE A 42 -12.34 5.05 5.45
C ILE A 42 -11.56 5.40 4.18
N TRP A 43 -11.32 6.69 3.91
CA TRP A 43 -10.51 7.09 2.76
C TRP A 43 -9.04 6.65 2.87
N MET A 44 -8.48 6.61 4.08
CA MET A 44 -7.12 6.11 4.27
C MET A 44 -6.96 4.63 3.87
N ASN A 45 -8.04 3.83 3.88
CA ASN A 45 -8.03 2.46 3.33
C ASN A 45 -7.74 2.42 1.82
N TRP A 46 -7.91 3.52 1.10
CA TRP A 46 -7.51 3.64 -0.29
C TRP A 46 -6.07 4.13 -0.44
N TYR A 47 -5.73 5.22 0.27
CA TYR A 47 -4.45 5.91 0.09
C TYR A 47 -3.25 5.11 0.59
N LEU A 48 -3.29 4.64 1.84
CA LEU A 48 -2.12 4.03 2.47
C LEU A 48 -1.73 2.69 1.82
N PRO A 49 -2.66 1.78 1.49
CA PRO A 49 -2.29 0.56 0.77
C PRO A 49 -1.68 0.84 -0.60
N THR A 50 -2.20 1.85 -1.33
CA THR A 50 -1.65 2.22 -2.64
C THR A 50 -0.20 2.70 -2.54
N ILE A 51 0.10 3.55 -1.56
CA ILE A 51 1.48 3.99 -1.28
C ILE A 51 2.33 2.79 -0.85
N GLY A 52 1.82 1.94 0.04
CA GLY A 52 2.50 0.73 0.52
C GLY A 52 2.88 -0.21 -0.62
N VAL A 53 1.97 -0.47 -1.57
CA VAL A 53 2.25 -1.27 -2.77
C VAL A 53 3.43 -0.68 -3.52
N ILE A 54 3.41 0.61 -3.84
CA ILE A 54 4.51 1.26 -4.55
C ILE A 54 5.84 1.13 -3.83
N LEU A 55 5.86 1.47 -2.53
CA LEU A 55 7.07 1.42 -1.74
C LEU A 55 7.63 0.00 -1.65
N ALA A 56 6.77 -1.02 -1.66
CA ALA A 56 7.19 -2.41 -1.68
C ALA A 56 7.99 -2.78 -2.95
N PHE A 57 7.78 -2.12 -4.10
CA PHE A 57 8.58 -2.39 -5.30
C PHE A 57 9.96 -1.71 -5.32
N ILE A 58 10.25 -0.76 -4.42
CA ILE A 58 11.53 -0.02 -4.39
C ILE A 58 12.77 -0.93 -4.29
N PRO A 59 12.78 -2.00 -3.46
CA PRO A 59 13.95 -2.87 -3.35
C PRO A 59 14.39 -3.48 -4.68
N LEU A 60 13.52 -3.64 -5.67
CA LEU A 60 13.90 -4.15 -7.00
C LEU A 60 14.93 -3.27 -7.73
N PHE A 61 15.12 -2.02 -7.31
CA PHE A 61 16.06 -1.09 -7.94
C PHE A 61 17.47 -1.12 -7.35
N TRP A 62 17.59 -1.31 -6.04
CA TRP A 62 18.88 -1.22 -5.36
C TRP A 62 19.34 -2.54 -4.77
N ALA A 63 18.43 -3.52 -4.62
CA ALA A 63 18.73 -4.69 -3.83
C ALA A 63 19.54 -5.68 -4.67
N PRO A 64 20.76 -6.03 -4.21
CA PRO A 64 21.55 -7.05 -4.89
C PRO A 64 20.86 -8.42 -4.77
N GLY A 65 21.03 -9.27 -5.78
CA GLY A 65 20.54 -10.64 -5.78
C GLY A 65 19.50 -10.93 -6.86
N ASN A 66 18.79 -12.05 -6.68
CA ASN A 66 17.83 -12.53 -7.67
C ASN A 66 16.54 -11.69 -7.66
N GLN A 67 16.25 -11.02 -8.76
CA GLN A 67 15.03 -10.20 -8.91
C GLN A 67 13.74 -11.02 -8.79
N TRP A 68 13.75 -12.31 -9.18
CA TRP A 68 12.62 -13.22 -8.97
C TRP A 68 12.29 -13.41 -7.50
N TRP A 69 13.32 -13.56 -6.66
CA TRP A 69 13.15 -13.71 -5.22
C TRP A 69 12.55 -12.46 -4.59
N TRP A 70 13.01 -11.29 -5.03
CA TRP A 70 12.45 -10.01 -4.61
C TRP A 70 10.98 -9.85 -5.01
N LEU A 71 10.62 -10.22 -6.24
CA LEU A 71 9.23 -10.17 -6.70
C LEU A 71 8.31 -11.05 -5.85
N VAL A 72 8.73 -12.28 -5.53
CA VAL A 72 7.97 -13.18 -4.66
C VAL A 72 7.78 -12.58 -3.27
N ARG A 73 8.85 -12.03 -2.67
CA ARG A 73 8.75 -11.35 -1.36
C ARG A 73 7.79 -10.16 -1.43
N ILE A 74 7.81 -9.38 -2.50
CA ILE A 74 6.92 -8.23 -2.68
C ILE A 74 5.46 -8.67 -2.72
N VAL A 75 5.15 -9.71 -3.49
CA VAL A 75 3.77 -10.22 -3.57
C VAL A 75 3.31 -10.75 -2.22
N ILE A 76 4.09 -11.61 -1.56
CA ILE A 76 3.69 -12.20 -0.27
C ILE A 76 3.53 -11.13 0.81
N SER A 77 4.55 -10.28 0.98
CA SER A 77 4.49 -9.19 1.97
C SER A 77 3.39 -8.18 1.64
N GLY A 78 3.13 -7.93 0.36
CA GLY A 78 2.06 -7.06 -0.11
C GLY A 78 0.68 -7.61 0.20
N LEU A 79 0.42 -8.89 -0.06
CA LEU A 79 -0.85 -9.52 0.26
C LEU A 79 -1.15 -9.41 1.76
N ILE A 80 -0.18 -9.75 2.60
CA ILE A 80 -0.28 -9.67 4.05
C ILE A 80 -0.41 -8.21 4.52
N GLY A 81 0.45 -7.33 4.02
CA GLY A 81 0.53 -5.93 4.41
C GLY A 81 -0.74 -5.15 4.09
N VAL A 82 -1.30 -5.33 2.88
CA VAL A 82 -2.59 -4.74 2.50
C VAL A 82 -3.69 -5.20 3.46
N SER A 83 -3.81 -6.51 3.70
CA SER A 83 -4.88 -7.04 4.57
C SER A 83 -4.76 -6.56 6.00
N LEU A 84 -3.55 -6.53 6.57
CA LEU A 84 -3.32 -6.03 7.93
C LEU A 84 -3.61 -4.53 8.04
N LEU A 85 -3.15 -3.74 7.07
CA LEU A 85 -3.32 -2.29 7.07
C LEU A 85 -4.78 -1.88 6.93
N VAL A 86 -5.47 -2.44 5.94
CA VAL A 86 -6.90 -2.17 5.71
C VAL A 86 -7.74 -2.71 6.88
N GLY A 87 -7.39 -3.88 7.41
CA GLY A 87 -8.05 -4.44 8.58
C GLY A 87 -7.90 -3.57 9.82
N PHE A 88 -6.69 -3.06 10.08
CA PHE A 88 -6.42 -2.14 11.18
C PHE A 88 -7.25 -0.85 11.06
N LEU A 89 -7.18 -0.19 9.91
CA LEU A 89 -7.90 1.07 9.65
C LEU A 89 -9.43 0.88 9.71
N SER A 90 -9.94 -0.19 9.12
CA SER A 90 -11.38 -0.50 9.13
C SER A 90 -11.86 -0.79 10.56
N LYS A 91 -11.10 -1.56 11.34
CA LYS A 91 -11.41 -1.80 12.75
C LYS A 91 -11.39 -0.52 13.57
N SER A 92 -10.45 0.39 13.31
CA SER A 92 -10.39 1.69 13.98
C SER A 92 -11.54 2.63 13.63
N ALA A 93 -12.29 2.34 12.56
CA ALA A 93 -13.46 3.09 12.12
C ALA A 93 -14.80 2.40 12.47
N SER A 94 -14.77 1.32 13.25
CA SER A 94 -15.97 0.60 13.70
C SER A 94 -16.85 1.47 14.60
N TYR A 95 -18.17 1.29 14.46
CA TYR A 95 -19.22 1.93 15.24
C TYR A 95 -19.70 1.05 16.41
N ASP A 96 -19.17 -0.17 16.54
CA ASP A 96 -19.59 -1.22 17.49
C ASP A 96 -21.11 -1.52 17.42
N ASP A 97 -21.74 -1.32 16.25
CA ASP A 97 -23.16 -1.54 16.02
C ASP A 97 -23.47 -2.08 14.61
N ILE A 98 -24.76 -2.11 14.23
CA ILE A 98 -25.22 -2.65 12.94
C ILE A 98 -24.65 -1.93 11.71
N ARG A 99 -24.13 -0.72 11.85
CA ARG A 99 -23.49 0.03 10.75
C ARG A 99 -22.15 -0.58 10.34
N ASP A 100 -21.56 -1.44 11.17
CA ASP A 100 -20.31 -2.13 10.87
C ASP A 100 -20.40 -3.11 9.71
N VAL A 101 -21.61 -3.51 9.30
CA VAL A 101 -21.80 -4.27 8.06
C VAL A 101 -21.19 -3.50 6.86
N GLY A 102 -21.34 -2.17 6.83
CA GLY A 102 -20.71 -1.33 5.81
C GLY A 102 -19.18 -1.28 5.93
N VAL A 103 -18.65 -1.28 7.15
CA VAL A 103 -17.20 -1.29 7.42
C VAL A 103 -16.57 -2.62 6.99
N ILE A 104 -17.23 -3.75 7.26
CA ILE A 104 -16.78 -5.09 6.84
C ILE A 104 -16.81 -5.23 5.32
N MET A 105 -17.89 -4.78 4.67
CA MET A 105 -17.97 -4.79 3.20
C MET A 105 -16.90 -3.87 2.58
N GLY A 106 -16.67 -2.71 3.19
CA GLY A 106 -15.58 -1.80 2.82
C GLY A 106 -14.20 -2.46 2.95
N PHE A 107 -13.93 -3.16 4.05
CA PHE A 107 -12.69 -3.92 4.25
C PHE A 107 -12.44 -4.89 3.09
N VAL A 108 -13.42 -5.73 2.74
CA VAL A 108 -13.27 -6.70 1.64
C VAL A 108 -13.00 -5.98 0.31
N PHE A 109 -13.72 -4.89 0.05
CA PHE A 109 -13.56 -4.09 -1.16
C PHE A 109 -12.17 -3.46 -1.26
N PHE A 110 -11.69 -2.79 -0.21
CA PHE A 110 -10.37 -2.13 -0.19
C PHE A 110 -9.21 -3.12 -0.21
N VAL A 111 -9.32 -4.27 0.46
CA VAL A 111 -8.34 -5.36 0.32
C VAL A 111 -8.32 -5.87 -1.11
N GLY A 112 -9.48 -6.11 -1.72
CA GLY A 112 -9.60 -6.55 -3.11
C GLY A 112 -8.94 -5.59 -4.08
N ILE A 113 -9.15 -4.28 -3.91
CA ILE A 113 -8.48 -3.25 -4.71
C ILE A 113 -6.97 -3.27 -4.49
N GLY A 114 -6.51 -3.27 -3.24
CA GLY A 114 -5.08 -3.26 -2.92
C GLY A 114 -4.36 -4.47 -3.51
N TRP A 115 -4.98 -5.65 -3.43
CA TRP A 115 -4.48 -6.87 -4.07
C TRP A 115 -4.51 -6.80 -5.60
N ALA A 116 -5.58 -6.25 -6.19
CA ALA A 116 -5.66 -6.07 -7.64
C ALA A 116 -4.54 -5.15 -8.16
N ILE A 117 -4.26 -4.04 -7.46
CA ILE A 117 -3.16 -3.13 -7.81
C ILE A 117 -1.81 -3.84 -7.64
N LEU A 118 -1.59 -4.53 -6.52
CA LEU A 118 -0.36 -5.29 -6.26
C LEU A 118 -0.09 -6.32 -7.35
N LEU A 119 -1.09 -7.15 -7.68
CA LEU A 119 -0.99 -8.19 -8.69
C LEU A 119 -0.89 -7.60 -10.10
N GLY A 120 -1.58 -6.50 -10.39
CA GLY A 120 -1.47 -5.79 -11.66
C GLY A 120 -0.05 -5.27 -11.89
N VAL A 121 0.50 -4.52 -10.93
CA VAL A 121 1.90 -4.02 -10.99
C VAL A 121 2.88 -5.19 -11.01
N GLY A 122 2.66 -6.22 -10.18
CA GLY A 122 3.47 -7.42 -10.14
C GLY A 122 3.50 -8.18 -11.47
N SER A 123 2.36 -8.26 -12.16
CA SER A 123 2.24 -8.92 -13.47
C SER A 123 2.95 -8.13 -14.57
N VAL A 124 2.82 -6.80 -14.57
CA VAL A 124 3.61 -5.93 -15.48
C VAL A 124 5.09 -6.16 -15.21
N MET A 125 5.50 -6.22 -13.94
CA MET A 125 6.90 -6.44 -13.61
C MET A 125 7.41 -7.80 -14.10
N LEU A 126 6.61 -8.84 -13.85
CA LEU A 126 6.89 -10.20 -14.29
C LEU A 126 7.12 -10.26 -15.80
N PHE A 127 6.26 -9.60 -16.58
CA PHE A 127 6.40 -9.51 -18.03
C PHE A 127 7.74 -8.87 -18.43
N PHE A 128 8.11 -7.74 -17.83
CA PHE A 128 9.39 -7.07 -18.13
C PHE A 128 10.59 -7.95 -17.79
N LEU A 129 10.51 -8.67 -16.69
CA LEU A 129 11.57 -9.53 -16.21
C LEU A 129 11.74 -10.77 -17.09
N MET A 130 10.64 -11.37 -17.56
CA MET A 130 10.64 -12.47 -18.54
C MET A 130 11.11 -12.01 -19.93
N ALA A 131 10.75 -10.80 -20.34
CA ALA A 131 11.13 -10.23 -21.63
C ALA A 131 12.53 -9.60 -21.63
N HIS A 132 13.25 -9.63 -20.50
CA HIS A 132 14.55 -8.97 -20.30
C HIS A 132 14.56 -7.47 -20.69
N LEU A 133 13.42 -6.80 -20.49
CA LEU A 133 13.25 -5.38 -20.80
C LEU A 133 13.62 -4.50 -19.60
N ALA A 134 14.09 -3.29 -19.88
CA ALA A 134 14.35 -2.29 -18.84
C ALA A 134 13.03 -1.81 -18.22
N PHE A 135 12.75 -2.24 -16.98
CA PHE A 135 11.55 -1.84 -16.25
C PHE A 135 11.62 -0.43 -15.65
N LEU A 136 12.84 0.06 -15.37
CA LEU A 136 13.08 1.34 -14.70
C LEU A 136 12.31 2.53 -15.31
N PRO A 137 12.28 2.71 -16.65
CA PRO A 137 11.53 3.79 -17.27
C PRO A 137 10.02 3.65 -17.06
N VAL A 138 9.48 2.43 -17.11
CA VAL A 138 8.04 2.18 -16.99
C VAL A 138 7.56 2.42 -15.58
N LEU A 139 8.29 1.94 -14.57
CA LEU A 139 7.93 2.24 -13.18
C LEU A 139 8.05 3.73 -12.87
N LYS A 140 9.06 4.43 -13.40
CA LYS A 140 9.15 5.90 -13.26
C LYS A 140 7.86 6.57 -13.74
N TRP A 141 7.34 6.19 -14.90
CA TRP A 141 6.09 6.75 -15.42
C TRP A 141 4.88 6.36 -14.56
N ILE A 142 4.79 5.11 -14.11
CA ILE A 142 3.73 4.67 -13.18
C ILE A 142 3.76 5.50 -11.88
N LEU A 143 4.94 5.74 -11.30
CA LEU A 143 5.12 6.56 -10.11
C LEU A 143 4.69 8.01 -10.34
N ILE A 144 5.03 8.59 -11.49
CA ILE A 144 4.62 9.96 -11.87
C ILE A 144 3.09 10.01 -12.00
N PHE A 145 2.49 9.11 -12.78
CA PHE A 145 1.04 9.07 -12.97
C PHE A 145 0.30 8.87 -11.66
N LEU A 146 0.76 7.94 -10.81
CA LEU A 146 0.11 7.72 -9.53
C LEU A 146 0.28 8.93 -8.60
N SER A 147 1.46 9.54 -8.55
CA SER A 147 1.68 10.76 -7.76
C SER A 147 0.75 11.88 -8.22
N LEU A 148 0.56 12.05 -9.53
CA LEU A 148 -0.39 13.01 -10.08
C LEU A 148 -1.83 12.69 -9.64
N VAL A 149 -2.26 11.43 -9.75
CA VAL A 149 -3.59 11.00 -9.30
C VAL A 149 -3.78 11.26 -7.79
N LEU A 150 -2.79 10.92 -6.97
CA LEU A 150 -2.84 11.16 -5.52
C LEU A 150 -2.91 12.66 -5.19
N ILE A 151 -2.17 13.49 -5.93
CA ILE A 151 -2.22 14.96 -5.79
C ILE A 151 -3.61 15.47 -6.19
N THR A 152 -4.14 15.03 -7.33
CA THR A 152 -5.48 15.44 -7.78
C THR A 152 -6.55 15.05 -6.77
N LEU A 153 -6.51 13.82 -6.26
CA LEU A 153 -7.44 13.35 -5.24
C LEU A 153 -7.31 14.15 -3.93
N ARG A 154 -6.08 14.50 -3.51
CA ARG A 154 -5.85 15.38 -2.35
C ARG A 154 -6.39 16.80 -2.58
N VAL A 155 -6.20 17.37 -3.77
CA VAL A 155 -6.73 18.70 -4.10
C VAL A 155 -8.25 18.68 -4.11
N SER A 156 -8.86 17.65 -4.71
CA SER A 156 -10.32 17.47 -4.65
C SER A 156 -10.83 17.33 -3.22
N TRP A 157 -10.05 16.70 -2.33
CA TRP A 157 -10.38 16.55 -0.91
C TRP A 157 -10.39 17.87 -0.12
N GLU A 158 -9.45 18.79 -0.40
CA GLU A 158 -9.38 20.09 0.28
C GLU A 158 -10.43 21.10 -0.24
N LEU A 159 -10.99 20.83 -1.42
CA LEU A 159 -11.99 21.68 -2.08
C LEU A 159 -13.45 21.27 -1.80
N MET A 160 -13.66 20.10 -1.18
CA MET A 160 -14.99 19.60 -0.74
C MET A 160 -15.22 19.91 0.73
#